data_AF-A0A1V6ITM4-F1
#
_entry.id   AF-A0A1V6ITM4-F1
#
_cell.length_a   1.000
_cell.length_b   1.000
_cell.length_c   1.000
_cell.angle_alpha   90.00
_cell.angle_beta   90.00
_cell.angle_gamma   90.00
#
_symmetry.space_group_name_H-M   'P 1'
#
loop_
_entity.id
_entity.type
_entity.pdbx_description
1 polymer ?
#
loop_
_entity_poly.entity_id
_entity_poly.type
_entity_poly.pdbx_seq_one_letter_code
_entity_poly.pdbx_strand_id
1 'polypeptide(L)' 'MMDGYAGIVNISPFACLIGRVIEGVLTPWARERKYPAISIEIDGNLFPPNVISKLEIFMLNVMRFRNQDETDHRTTL' A
#
# COMPACT_ATOMS: atom_id res chain seq x y z
N MET A 1 5.59 -12.17 -0.89
CA MET A 1 6.29 -10.99 -0.34
C MET A 1 7.39 -10.55 -1.28
N MET A 2 7.56 -9.25 -1.50
CA MET A 2 8.65 -8.69 -2.31
C MET A 2 9.76 -8.20 -1.38
N ASP A 3 10.92 -8.86 -1.40
CA ASP A 3 12.09 -8.53 -0.58
C ASP A 3 11.80 -8.43 0.93
N GLY A 4 10.86 -9.24 1.43
CA GLY A 4 10.42 -9.23 2.83
C GLY A 4 9.38 -8.16 3.18
N TYR A 5 8.97 -7.33 2.21
CA TYR A 5 7.88 -6.38 2.34
C TYR A 5 6.55 -6.99 1.88
N ALA A 6 5.45 -6.50 2.47
CA ALA A 6 4.08 -6.97 2.21
C ALA A 6 3.13 -5.87 1.70
N GLY A 7 3.65 -4.68 1.44
CA GLY A 7 2.90 -3.57 0.86
C GLY A 7 3.75 -2.32 0.67
N ILE A 8 3.22 -1.33 -0.05
CA ILE A 8 3.87 -0.05 -0.32
C ILE A 8 2.98 1.11 0.15
N VAL A 9 3.59 2.08 0.83
CA VAL A 9 2.96 3.35 1.19
C VAL A 9 3.76 4.48 0.52
N ASN A 10 3.18 5.11 -0.50
CA ASN A 10 3.73 6.30 -1.15
C ASN A 10 3.31 7.54 -0.37
N ILE A 11 4.24 8.19 0.32
CA ILE A 11 3.99 9.39 1.11
C ILE A 11 4.55 10.59 0.37
N SER A 12 3.71 11.57 0.09
CA SER A 12 4.12 12.78 -0.60
C SER A 12 3.56 14.03 0.09
N PRO A 13 4.20 15.21 -0.03
CA PRO A 13 3.61 16.46 0.46
C PRO A 13 2.27 16.78 -0.22
N PHE A 14 1.47 17.64 0.39
CA PHE A 14 0.23 18.13 -0.20
C PHE A 14 0.48 18.74 -1.59
N ALA A 15 -0.35 18.36 -2.56
CA ALA A 15 -0.26 18.82 -3.95
C ALA A 15 1.10 18.51 -4.63
N CYS A 16 1.79 17.46 -4.19
CA CYS A 16 3.07 17.04 -4.77
C CYS A 16 2.86 16.38 -6.15
N LEU A 17 3.18 17.11 -7.22
CA LEU A 17 3.09 16.62 -8.60
C LEU A 17 3.86 15.30 -8.80
N ILE A 18 5.08 15.19 -8.28
CA ILE A 18 5.86 13.95 -8.41
C ILE A 18 5.21 12.79 -7.66
N GLY A 19 4.51 13.04 -6.54
CA GLY A 19 3.71 12.03 -5.84
C GLY A 19 2.61 11.44 -6.72
N ARG A 20 1.94 12.28 -7.54
CA ARG A 20 0.92 11.84 -8.51
C ARG A 20 1.51 11.08 -9.69
N VAL A 21 2.69 11.48 -10.15
CA VAL A 21 3.41 10.74 -11.20
C VAL A 21 3.79 9.34 -10.67
N ILE A 22 4.31 9.24 -9.46
CA ILE A 22 4.61 7.96 -8.81
C ILE A 22 3.34 7.12 -8.66
N GLU A 23 2.25 7.70 -8.17
CA GLU A 23 0.96 7.02 -8.03
C GLU A 23 0.45 6.46 -9.37
N GLY A 24 0.56 7.24 -10.46
CA GLY A 24 0.14 6.84 -11.80
C GLY A 24 0.91 5.65 -12.36
N VAL A 25 2.15 5.44 -11.93
CA VAL A 25 2.99 4.29 -12.32
C VAL A 25 2.82 3.11 -11.35
N LEU A 26 2.83 3.40 -10.05
CA LEU A 26 2.80 2.39 -8.98
C LEU A 26 1.45 1.67 -8.90
N THR A 27 0.34 2.40 -9.01
CA THR A 27 -1.01 1.85 -8.88
C THR A 27 -1.33 0.75 -9.89
N PRO A 28 -1.11 0.92 -11.21
CA PRO A 28 -1.37 -0.15 -12.17
C PRO A 28 -0.47 -1.37 -11.93
N TRP A 29 0.82 -1.15 -11.68
CA TRP A 29 1.78 -2.23 -11.41
C TRP A 29 1.38 -3.07 -10.18
N ALA A 30 0.95 -2.41 -9.10
CA ALA A 30 0.52 -3.06 -7.86
C ALA A 30 -0.80 -3.82 -8.06
N ARG A 31 -1.75 -3.23 -8.81
CA ARG A 31 -3.04 -3.84 -9.14
C ARG A 31 -2.88 -5.15 -9.91
N GLU A 32 -2.01 -5.19 -10.91
CA GLU A 32 -1.72 -6.39 -11.71
C GLU A 32 -1.20 -7.55 -10.84
N ARG A 33 -0.43 -7.22 -9.80
CA ARG A 33 0.17 -8.20 -8.88
C ARG A 33 -0.68 -8.49 -7.66
N LYS A 34 -1.86 -7.86 -7.55
CA LYS A 34 -2.68 -7.87 -6.33
C LYS A 34 -1.87 -7.50 -5.08
N TYR A 35 -0.85 -6.66 -5.26
CA TYR A 35 0.08 -6.28 -4.21
C TYR A 35 -0.47 -5.03 -3.48
N PRO A 36 -0.55 -5.02 -2.13
CA PRO A 36 -1.09 -3.87 -1.41
C PRO A 36 -0.26 -2.61 -1.66
N ALA A 37 -0.86 -1.57 -2.23
CA ALA A 37 -0.24 -0.25 -2.37
C ALA A 37 -1.25 0.86 -2.05
N ILE A 38 -0.79 1.92 -1.39
CA ILE A 38 -1.58 3.13 -1.12
C ILE A 38 -0.70 4.38 -1.30
N SER A 39 -1.29 5.46 -1.81
CA SER A 39 -0.66 6.79 -1.83
C SER A 39 -1.38 7.71 -0.85
N ILE A 40 -0.62 8.45 -0.05
CA ILE A 40 -1.13 9.47 0.88
C ILE A 40 -0.38 10.78 0.68
N GLU A 41 -1.12 11.88 0.82
CA GLU A 41 -0.58 13.24 0.82
C GLU A 41 -0.56 13.78 2.26
N ILE A 42 0.51 14.50 2.64
CA ILE A 42 0.71 15.07 3.98
C ILE A 42 0.92 16.58 3.90
N ASP A 43 0.26 17.35 4.77
CA ASP A 43 0.34 18.82 4.81
C ASP A 43 1.08 19.34 6.06
N GLY A 44 1.59 18.44 6.91
CA GLY A 44 2.26 18.77 8.18
C GLY A 44 1.31 18.85 9.39
N ASN A 45 0.00 18.70 9.19
CA ASN A 45 -0.97 18.59 10.27
C ASN A 45 -1.17 17.14 10.72
N LEU A 46 -1.90 16.95 11.82
CA LEU A 46 -2.36 15.62 12.23
C LEU A 46 -3.25 15.00 11.14
N PHE A 47 -3.08 13.70 10.91
CA PHE A 47 -3.89 13.01 9.93
C PHE A 47 -5.38 13.10 10.27
N PRO A 48 -6.23 13.55 9.34
CA PRO A 48 -7.65 13.56 9.56
C PRO A 48 -8.17 12.12 9.69
N PRO A 49 -9.30 11.89 10.40
CA PRO A 49 -9.81 10.55 10.68
C PRO A 49 -9.98 9.67 9.43
N ASN A 50 -10.32 10.26 8.28
CA ASN A 50 -10.45 9.54 7.01
C ASN A 50 -9.12 8.96 6.50
N VAL A 51 -7.98 9.63 6.73
CA VAL A 51 -6.64 9.13 6.37
C VAL A 51 -6.26 7.98 7.30
N ILE A 52 -6.53 8.11 8.59
CA ILE A 52 -6.32 7.03 9.57
C ILE A 52 -7.13 5.78 9.19
N SER A 53 -8.43 5.91 8.94
CA SER A 53 -9.27 4.76 8.54
C SER A 53 -8.79 4.11 7.24
N LYS A 54 -8.29 4.89 6.27
CA LYS A 54 -7.69 4.33 5.04
C LYS A 54 -6.42 3.52 5.34
N LEU A 55 -5.57 4.01 6.24
CA LEU A 55 -4.36 3.29 6.67
C LEU A 55 -4.70 2.00 7.42
N GLU A 56 -5.71 2.01 8.30
CA GLU A 56 -6.18 0.82 9.00
C GLU A 56 -6.69 -0.26 8.03
N ILE A 57 -7.52 0.14 7.05
CA ILE A 57 -8.00 -0.76 6.00
C ILE A 57 -6.83 -1.30 5.17
N PHE A 58 -5.86 -0.46 4.84
CA PHE A 58 -4.65 -0.89 4.14
C PHE A 58 -3.87 -1.93 4.95
N MET A 59 -3.69 -1.74 6.26
CA MET A 59 -3.03 -2.71 7.13
C MET A 59 -3.79 -4.05 7.18
N LEU A 60 -5.13 -4.03 7.23
CA LEU A 60 -5.95 -5.25 7.13
C LEU A 60 -5.71 -5.98 5.79
N ASN A 61 -5.59 -5.25 4.69
CA ASN A 61 -5.30 -5.83 3.37
C ASN A 61 -3.89 -6.42 3.30
N VAL A 62 -2.89 -5.76 3.90
CA VAL A 62 -1.52 -6.28 4.01
C VAL A 62 -1.48 -7.59 4.81
N MET A 63 -2.20 -7.66 5.93
CA MET A 63 -2.27 -8.90 6.73
C MET A 63 -2.92 -10.05 5.96
N ARG A 64 -4.00 -9.77 5.21
CA ARG A 64 -4.66 -10.77 4.35
C ARG A 64 -3.71 -11.26 3.24
N PHE A 65 -3.00 -10.35 2.60
CA PHE A 65 -2.02 -10.67 1.57
C PHE A 65 -0.91 -11.57 2.13
N ARG A 66 -0.37 -11.26 3.31
CA ARG A 66 0.66 -12.09 3.96
C ARG A 66 0.17 -13.50 4.27
N ASN A 67 -1.04 -13.65 4.79
CA ASN A 67 -1.61 -14.97 5.12
C ASN A 67 -1.86 -15.82 3.85
N GLN A 68 -2.23 -15.17 2.74
CA GLN A 68 -2.41 -15.84 1.45
C GLN A 68 -1.06 -16.35 0.92
N ASP A 69 -0.03 -15.52 0.93
CA ASP A 69 1.34 -15.91 0.55
C ASP A 69 1.85 -17.10 1.40
N GLU A 70 1.64 -17.09 2.72
CA GLU A 70 2.02 -18.20 3.62
C GLU A 70 1.27 -19.50 3.30
N THR A 71 0.00 -19.41 2.92
CA THR A 71 -0.84 -20.57 2.57
C THR A 71 -0.41 -21.18 1.23
N ASP A 72 -0.14 -20.33 0.24
CA ASP A 72 0.36 -20.78 -1.07
C ASP A 72 1.72 -21.47 -0.91
N HIS A 73 2.63 -20.92 -0.09
CA HIS A 73 3.95 -21.53 0.13
C HIS A 73 3.89 -22.90 0.84
N ARG A 74 2.92 -23.11 1.73
CA ARG A 74 2.70 -24.41 2.40
C ARG A 74 2.07 -25.47 1.49
N THR A 75 1.32 -25.06 0.47
CA THR A 75 0.64 -25.98 -0.46
C THR A 75 1.57 -26.42 -1.60
N THR A 76 2.69 -25.72 -1.78
CA THR A 76 3.70 -26.02 -2.81
C THR A 76 4.84 -26.92 -2.29
N LEU A 77 4.74 -27.40 -1.05
CA LEU A 77 5.61 -28.41 -0.41
C LEU A 77 4.85 -29.72 -0.24
#